data_AF-A0A7C6D6I1-F1
#
_entry.id   AF-A0A7C6D6I1-F1
#
_cell.length_a   1.000
_cell.length_b   1.000
_cell.length_c   1.000
_cell.angle_alpha   90.00
_cell.angle_beta   90.00
_cell.angle_gamma   90.00
#
_symmetry.space_group_name_H-M   'P 1'
#
loop_
_entity.id
_entity.type
_entity.pdbx_description
1 polymer ?
#
loop_
_entity_poly.entity_id
_entity_poly.type
_entity_poly.pdbx_seq_one_letter_code
_entity_poly.pdbx_strand_id
1 'polypeptide(L)'
;MDTNKVTSEGGLTERHAAEMGMKPFLLEEYDLPQIKVESGADTGSDPLTNAHMHNWMECVRNNNVKTNASVEAGYSHSIATIMVTAALHTGHRATFDKDKKQVIAGGKVFKY
;
A
#
# COMPACT_ATOMS: atom_id res chain seq x y z
N MET A 1 -4.92 -18.60 8.04
CA MET A 1 -4.53 -17.30 8.63
C MET A 1 -5.52 -16.99 9.76
N ASP A 2 -5.77 -17.95 10.65
CA ASP A 2 -7.11 -18.05 11.28
C ASP A 2 -7.13 -17.54 12.72
N THR A 3 -5.98 -17.18 13.29
CA THR A 3 -5.86 -16.81 14.71
C THR A 3 -5.74 -15.30 14.95
N ASN A 4 -5.53 -14.47 13.91
CA ASN A 4 -5.23 -13.03 14.05
C ASN A 4 -4.14 -12.73 15.11
N LYS A 5 -3.16 -13.63 15.24
CA LYS A 5 -2.03 -13.51 16.16
C LYS A 5 -0.74 -13.27 15.41
N VAL A 6 0.09 -12.36 15.93
CA VAL A 6 1.49 -12.28 15.54
C VAL A 6 2.26 -13.25 16.43
N THR A 7 3.02 -14.16 15.82
CA THR A 7 3.82 -15.18 16.51
C THR A 7 5.29 -15.09 16.12
N SER A 8 6.14 -15.77 16.88
CA SER A 8 7.59 -15.82 16.64
C SER A 8 8.00 -16.77 15.50
N GLU A 9 7.07 -17.52 14.90
CA GLU A 9 7.36 -18.60 13.93
C GLU A 9 8.08 -18.12 12.66
N GLY A 10 7.91 -16.85 12.29
CA GLY A 10 8.61 -16.22 11.15
C GLY A 10 9.87 -15.43 11.52
N GLY A 11 10.29 -15.45 12.79
CA GLY A 11 11.40 -14.65 13.29
C GLY A 11 12.79 -15.20 12.94
N LEU A 12 13.82 -14.37 13.14
CA LEU A 12 15.20 -14.76 12.92
C LEU A 12 15.68 -15.66 14.07
N THR A 13 15.62 -16.97 13.86
CA THR A 13 16.05 -17.96 14.87
C THR A 13 17.57 -18.07 14.95
N GLU A 14 18.07 -18.54 16.10
CA GLU A 14 19.50 -18.59 16.43
C GLU A 14 20.36 -19.27 15.39
N ARG A 15 19.91 -20.39 14.83
CA ARG A 15 20.62 -21.11 13.76
C ARG A 15 20.93 -20.19 12.56
N HIS A 16 19.91 -19.49 12.07
CA HIS A 16 20.06 -18.60 10.91
C HIS A 16 20.79 -17.30 11.27
N ALA A 17 20.60 -16.81 12.50
CA ALA A 17 21.29 -15.62 12.99
C ALA A 17 22.81 -15.85 13.07
N ALA A 18 23.23 -17.01 13.57
CA ALA A 18 24.64 -17.39 13.70
C ALA A 18 25.35 -17.46 12.34
N GLU A 19 24.70 -18.03 11.32
CA GLU A 19 25.23 -18.09 9.95
C GLU A 19 25.46 -16.70 9.34
N MET A 20 24.69 -15.70 9.79
CA MET A 20 24.81 -14.31 9.33
C MET A 20 25.63 -13.42 10.28
N GLY A 21 26.20 -13.96 11.36
CA GLY A 21 26.92 -13.18 12.38
C GLY A 21 26.01 -12.20 13.14
N MET A 22 24.71 -12.45 13.15
CA MET A 22 23.70 -11.62 13.80
C MET A 22 23.18 -12.29 15.07
N LYS A 23 22.48 -11.52 15.91
CA LYS A 23 21.74 -12.07 17.07
C LYS A 23 20.33 -12.49 16.64
N PRO A 24 19.73 -13.49 17.31
CA PRO A 24 18.33 -13.86 17.07
C PRO A 24 17.40 -12.66 17.27
N PHE A 25 16.35 -12.57 16.47
CA PHE A 25 15.31 -11.54 16.59
C PHE A 25 13.93 -12.18 16.42
N LEU A 26 13.26 -12.41 17.54
CA LEU A 26 11.93 -12.99 17.62
C LEU A 26 10.98 -11.93 18.19
N LEU A 27 9.78 -11.85 17.62
CA LEU A 27 8.72 -10.99 18.14
C LEU A 27 8.00 -11.68 19.29
N GLU A 28 7.62 -10.90 20.30
CA GLU A 28 6.71 -11.37 21.34
C GLU A 28 5.32 -11.63 20.75
N GLU A 29 4.63 -12.63 21.28
CA GLU A 29 3.29 -12.97 20.80
C GLU A 29 2.29 -11.92 21.26
N TYR A 30 1.48 -11.43 20.33
CA TYR A 30 0.35 -10.56 20.66
C TYR A 30 -0.81 -10.74 19.70
N ASP A 31 -2.01 -10.47 20.21
CA ASP A 31 -3.23 -10.44 19.43
C ASP A 31 -3.29 -9.15 18.60
N LEU A 32 -3.55 -9.28 17.30
CA LEU A 32 -3.84 -8.12 16.48
C LEU A 32 -5.16 -7.47 16.97
N PRO A 33 -5.28 -6.14 16.84
CA PRO A 33 -6.54 -5.45 17.12
C PRO A 33 -7.69 -6.13 16.36
N GLN A 34 -8.75 -6.49 17.08
CA GLN A 34 -9.93 -7.10 16.49
C GLN A 34 -10.75 -6.04 15.77
N ILE A 35 -10.38 -5.76 14.53
CA ILE A 35 -11.15 -4.88 13.65
C ILE A 35 -12.30 -5.72 13.08
N LYS A 36 -13.53 -5.41 13.49
CA LYS A 36 -14.72 -5.95 12.83
C LYS A 36 -14.88 -5.24 11.49
N VAL A 37 -14.66 -5.98 10.42
CA VAL A 37 -14.90 -5.52 9.05
C VAL A 37 -16.33 -5.93 8.68
N GLU A 38 -17.21 -4.96 8.47
CA GLU A 38 -18.56 -5.20 7.97
C GLU A 38 -18.53 -5.47 6.47
N SER A 39 -19.23 -6.50 6.02
CA SER A 39 -19.35 -6.88 4.59
C SER A 39 -20.78 -6.76 4.06
N GLY A 40 -21.68 -6.16 4.84
CA GLY A 40 -23.04 -5.82 4.41
C GLY A 40 -23.07 -4.71 3.36
N ALA A 41 -24.24 -4.50 2.76
CA ALA A 41 -24.45 -3.39 1.80
C ALA A 41 -24.26 -2.01 2.46
N ASP A 42 -24.48 -1.92 3.77
CA ASP A 42 -24.13 -0.79 4.61
C ASP A 42 -23.03 -1.24 5.57
N THR A 43 -21.80 -0.80 5.31
CA THR A 43 -20.62 -1.09 6.14
C THR A 43 -20.51 -0.15 7.35
N GLY A 44 -21.53 0.69 7.57
CA GLY A 44 -21.51 1.73 8.57
C GLY A 44 -20.50 2.84 8.27
N SER A 45 -20.26 3.66 9.29
CA SER A 45 -19.33 4.79 9.22
C SER A 45 -17.90 4.32 9.50
N ASP A 46 -17.01 4.44 8.52
CA ASP A 46 -15.56 4.31 8.72
C ASP A 46 -14.94 5.66 9.17
N PRO A 47 -14.26 5.72 10.33
CA PRO A 47 -13.63 6.95 10.84
C PRO A 47 -12.66 7.60 9.85
N LEU A 48 -11.94 6.80 9.04
CA LEU A 48 -10.99 7.31 8.05
C LEU A 48 -11.72 8.03 6.91
N THR A 49 -12.76 7.42 6.35
CA THR A 49 -13.61 7.99 5.31
C THR A 49 -14.24 9.31 5.78
N ASN A 50 -14.76 9.35 7.01
CA ASN A 50 -15.28 10.58 7.59
C ASN A 50 -14.20 11.67 7.73
N ALA A 51 -13.00 11.31 8.19
CA ALA A 51 -11.89 12.26 8.31
C ALA A 51 -11.46 12.83 6.94
N HIS A 52 -11.43 12.00 5.90
CA HIS A 52 -11.16 12.45 4.54
C HIS A 52 -12.21 13.44 4.03
N MET A 53 -13.49 13.13 4.21
CA MET A 53 -14.59 14.01 3.80
C MET A 53 -14.60 15.31 4.59
N HIS A 54 -14.36 15.26 5.89
CA HIS A 54 -14.23 16.45 6.74
C HIS A 54 -13.11 17.36 6.24
N ASN A 55 -11.91 16.80 6.02
CA ASN A 55 -10.77 17.56 5.52
C ASN A 55 -11.06 18.21 4.16
N TRP A 56 -11.74 17.49 3.25
CA TRP A 56 -12.14 18.04 1.96
C TRP A 56 -13.11 19.22 2.11
N MET A 57 -14.14 19.07 2.96
CA MET A 57 -15.10 20.15 3.23
C MET A 57 -14.43 21.39 3.83
N GLU A 58 -13.44 21.21 4.72
CA GLU A 58 -12.64 22.31 5.26
C GLU A 58 -11.82 23.02 4.18
N CYS A 59 -11.19 22.27 3.27
CA CYS A 59 -10.47 22.85 2.13
C CYS A 59 -11.39 23.71 1.27
N VAL A 60 -12.58 23.22 0.92
CA VAL A 60 -13.58 23.97 0.14
C VAL A 60 -14.01 25.23 0.89
N ARG A 61 -14.37 25.12 2.16
CA ARG A 61 -14.81 26.24 2.99
C ARG A 61 -13.76 27.35 3.06
N ASN A 62 -12.49 26.98 3.18
CA ASN A 62 -11.38 27.91 3.33
C ASN A 62 -10.75 28.35 2.00
N ASN A 63 -11.26 27.88 0.85
CA ASN A 63 -10.62 28.04 -0.46
C ASN A 63 -9.14 27.62 -0.46
N ASN A 64 -8.79 26.57 0.30
CA ASN A 64 -7.42 26.09 0.39
C ASN A 64 -7.09 25.19 -0.81
N VAL A 65 -6.24 25.70 -1.72
CA VAL A 65 -5.78 24.99 -2.90
C VAL A 65 -4.73 23.90 -2.61
N LYS A 66 -4.10 23.92 -1.43
CA LYS A 66 -3.13 22.92 -1.00
C LYS A 66 -3.83 21.83 -0.18
N THR A 67 -4.41 20.86 -0.88
CA THR A 67 -5.12 19.73 -0.27
C THR A 67 -4.15 18.64 0.21
N ASN A 68 -4.57 17.82 1.18
CA ASN A 68 -3.76 16.71 1.69
C ASN A 68 -3.57 15.57 0.67
N ALA A 69 -4.53 15.40 -0.25
CA ALA A 69 -4.48 14.46 -1.36
C ALA A 69 -4.63 15.24 -2.67
N SER A 70 -3.53 15.77 -3.19
CA SER A 70 -3.53 16.53 -4.44
C SER A 70 -3.67 15.63 -5.67
N VAL A 71 -3.99 16.24 -6.81
CA VAL A 71 -4.13 15.51 -8.08
C VAL A 71 -2.82 14.82 -8.49
N GLU A 72 -1.68 15.41 -8.16
CA GLU A 72 -0.34 14.86 -8.44
C GLU A 72 -0.08 13.56 -7.66
N ALA A 73 -0.60 13.45 -6.43
CA ALA A 73 -0.53 12.20 -5.68
C ALA A 73 -1.37 11.11 -6.35
N GLY A 74 -2.59 11.43 -6.78
CA GLY A 74 -3.46 10.53 -7.54
C GLY A 74 -2.85 10.09 -8.87
N TYR A 75 -2.20 11.02 -9.59
CA TYR A 75 -1.46 10.73 -10.82
C TYR A 75 -0.31 9.75 -10.55
N SER A 76 0.49 10.00 -9.51
CA SER A 76 1.62 9.14 -9.14
C SER A 76 1.17 7.73 -8.75
N HIS A 77 0.08 7.60 -7.98
CA HIS A 77 -0.51 6.31 -7.64
C HIS A 77 -1.01 5.56 -8.88
N SER A 78 -1.68 6.25 -9.80
CA SER A 78 -2.17 5.64 -11.04
C SER A 78 -1.03 5.06 -11.88
N ILE A 79 0.09 5.79 -11.98
CA ILE A 79 1.29 5.29 -12.66
C ILE A 79 1.78 4.00 -12.00
N ALA A 80 1.90 3.98 -10.67
CA ALA A 80 2.36 2.81 -9.94
C ALA A 80 1.45 1.59 -10.18
N THR A 81 0.13 1.77 -10.16
CA THR A 81 -0.85 0.70 -10.44
C THR A 81 -0.70 0.16 -11.87
N ILE A 82 -0.49 1.03 -12.85
CA ILE A 82 -0.27 0.62 -14.25
C ILE A 82 1.07 -0.13 -14.38
N MET A 83 2.12 0.34 -13.71
CA MET A 83 3.43 -0.33 -13.68
C MET A 83 3.34 -1.74 -13.08
N VAL A 84 2.61 -1.91 -11.97
CA VAL A 84 2.39 -3.24 -11.37
C VAL A 84 1.65 -4.16 -12.35
N THR A 85 0.61 -3.65 -13.00
CA THR A 85 -0.14 -4.41 -14.02
C THR A 85 0.77 -4.83 -15.18
N ALA A 86 1.60 -3.91 -15.67
CA ALA A 86 2.56 -4.18 -16.74
C ALA A 86 3.57 -5.26 -16.33
N ALA A 87 4.10 -5.19 -15.10
CA ALA A 87 5.04 -6.17 -14.59
C ALA A 87 4.41 -7.56 -14.44
N LEU A 88 3.19 -7.62 -13.91
CA LEU A 88 2.44 -8.88 -13.76
C LEU A 88 2.15 -9.54 -15.11
N HIS A 89 1.74 -8.78 -16.12
CA HIS A 89 1.37 -9.34 -17.43
C HIS A 89 2.58 -9.73 -18.27
N THR A 90 3.68 -8.99 -18.16
CA THR A 90 4.84 -9.19 -19.03
C THR A 90 5.95 -10.02 -18.38
N GLY A 91 5.96 -10.17 -17.06
CA GLY A 91 7.06 -10.77 -16.31
C GLY A 91 8.34 -9.91 -16.31
N HIS A 92 8.29 -8.67 -16.80
CA HIS A 92 9.44 -7.76 -16.87
C HIS A 92 9.32 -6.64 -15.84
N ARG A 93 10.47 -6.09 -15.42
CA ARG A 93 10.50 -4.86 -14.63
C ARG A 93 9.84 -3.72 -15.42
N ALA A 94 8.82 -3.10 -14.83
CA ALA A 94 8.18 -1.91 -15.38
C ALA A 94 8.91 -0.62 -14.96
N THR A 95 8.92 0.38 -15.84
CA THR A 95 9.38 1.74 -15.55
C THR A 95 8.41 2.78 -16.12
N PHE A 96 8.46 4.00 -15.61
CA PHE A 96 7.71 5.12 -16.16
C PHE A 96 8.64 6.09 -16.91
N ASP A 97 8.34 6.33 -18.18
CA ASP A 97 8.96 7.38 -18.99
C ASP A 97 8.19 8.68 -18.75
N LYS A 98 8.78 9.60 -17.98
CA LYS A 98 8.16 10.88 -17.61
C LYS A 98 7.94 11.83 -18.79
N ASP A 99 8.80 11.77 -19.79
CA ASP A 99 8.78 12.71 -20.91
C ASP A 99 7.68 12.30 -21.90
N LYS A 100 7.56 10.99 -22.14
CA LYS A 100 6.50 10.42 -22.99
C LYS A 100 5.19 10.14 -22.24
N LYS A 101 5.22 10.18 -20.91
CA LYS A 101 4.14 9.79 -20.01
C LYS A 101 3.63 8.37 -20.29
N GLN A 102 4.55 7.42 -20.45
CA GLN A 102 4.26 6.03 -20.79
C GLN A 102 4.84 5.06 -19.76
N VAL A 103 4.14 3.97 -19.50
CA VAL A 103 4.70 2.81 -18.78
C VAL A 103 5.39 1.89 -19.78
N ILE A 104 6.62 1.52 -19.47
CA ILE A 104 7.48 0.67 -20.30
C ILE A 104 7.72 -0.64 -19.57
N ALA A 105 7.57 -1.77 -20.27
CA ALA A 105 7.93 -3.09 -19.78
C ALA A 105 8.60 -3.88 -20.91
N GLY A 106 9.69 -4.60 -20.61
CA GLY A 106 10.45 -5.33 -21.63
C GLY A 106 10.97 -4.46 -22.79
N GLY A 107 11.25 -3.18 -22.53
CA GLY A 107 11.72 -2.22 -23.52
C GLY A 107 10.65 -1.68 -24.48
N LYS A 108 9.35 -1.97 -24.26
CA LYS A 108 8.24 -1.51 -25.10
C LYS A 108 7.19 -0.79 -24.26
N VAL A 109 6.45 0.12 -24.89
CA VAL A 109 5.27 0.75 -24.27
C VAL A 109 4.26 -0.35 -23.94
N PHE A 110 3.84 -0.41 -22.68
CA PHE A 110 2.83 -1.36 -22.23
C PHE A 110 1.46 -0.97 -22.80
N LYS A 111 0.78 -1.94 -23.41
CA LYS A 111 -0.59 -1.83 -23.91
C LYS A 111 -1.35 -3.07 -23.44
N TYR A 112 -2.60 -2.88 -23.05
CA TYR A 112 -3.53 -3.95 -22.66
C TYR A 112 -4.44 -4.29 -23.82
#